data_AF-A0A4R2TNP1-F1
#
_entry.id   AF-A0A4R2TNP1-F1
#
_cell.length_a   1.000
_cell.length_b   1.000
_cell.length_c   1.000
_cell.angle_alpha   90.00
_cell.angle_beta   90.00
_cell.angle_gamma   90.00
#
_symmetry.space_group_name_H-M   'P 1'
#
loop_
_entity.id
_entity.type
_entity.pdbx_description
1 polymer ?
#
loop_
_entity_poly.entity_id
_entity_poly.type
_entity_poly.pdbx_seq_one_letter_code
_entity_poly.pdbx_strand_id
1 'polypeptide(L)'
;MECKIGCAACCIAPSISSSIPGMTKGKPAGVRCIQLTDDNKCRLFGKKDRPKVCSNLKASSEMCGNSASEAFKYLEELEQATVPD
;
A
#
# COMPACT_ATOMS: atom_id res chain seq x y z
N MET A 1 -6.91 8.45 -11.66
CA MET A 1 -5.52 8.83 -12.00
C MET A 1 -4.66 7.59 -12.13
N GLU A 2 -3.47 7.67 -12.71
CA GLU A 2 -2.54 6.55 -12.73
C GLU A 2 -1.74 6.44 -11.43
N CYS A 3 -1.33 5.22 -11.07
CA CYS A 3 -0.49 4.98 -9.90
C CYS A 3 0.90 5.59 -10.12
N LYS A 4 1.38 6.39 -9.15
CA LYS A 4 2.74 6.93 -9.16
C LYS A 4 3.74 5.84 -8.76
N ILE A 5 4.35 5.21 -9.76
CA ILE A 5 5.38 4.17 -9.55
C ILE A 5 6.52 4.75 -8.69
N GLY A 6 6.96 4.00 -7.67
CA GLY A 6 7.99 4.46 -6.72
C GLY A 6 7.46 5.23 -5.51
N CYS A 7 6.15 5.52 -5.43
CA CYS A 7 5.54 6.20 -4.28
C CYS A 7 5.55 5.35 -3.00
N ALA A 8 5.34 4.04 -3.12
CA ALA A 8 5.23 3.06 -2.02
C ALA A 8 4.17 3.32 -0.92
N ALA A 9 3.43 4.44 -0.92
CA ALA A 9 2.48 4.78 0.14
C ALA A 9 1.48 3.64 0.47
N CYS A 10 0.77 3.11 -0.52
CA CYS A 10 -0.17 2.00 -0.30
C CYS A 10 0.49 0.67 0.11
N CYS A 11 1.80 0.53 -0.08
CA CYS A 11 2.56 -0.66 0.32
C CYS A 11 3.19 -0.52 1.71
N ILE A 12 3.18 0.69 2.30
CA ILE A 12 3.82 0.97 3.60
C ILE A 12 2.78 1.45 4.61
N ALA A 13 2.01 2.48 4.29
CA ALA A 13 1.13 3.17 5.23
C ALA A 13 0.00 2.29 5.79
N PRO A 14 -0.93 1.73 4.99
CA PRO A 14 -2.11 1.05 5.53
C PRO A 14 -1.78 -0.33 6.09
N SER A 15 -2.55 -0.80 7.07
CA SER A 15 -2.53 -2.21 7.44
C SER A 15 -3.22 -3.07 6.36
N ILE A 16 -2.77 -4.31 6.23
CA ILE A 16 -3.33 -5.30 5.31
C ILE A 16 -3.51 -6.59 6.11
N SER A 17 -4.74 -7.00 6.38
CA SER A 17 -5.05 -8.22 7.13
C SER A 17 -4.88 -9.50 6.29
N SER A 18 -5.07 -9.42 4.98
CA SER A 18 -4.90 -10.56 4.07
C SER A 18 -3.44 -10.92 3.86
N SER A 19 -3.15 -12.21 3.63
CA SER A 19 -1.80 -12.68 3.37
C SER A 19 -1.15 -12.02 2.15
N ILE A 20 0.15 -11.78 2.26
CA ILE A 20 1.05 -11.36 1.17
C ILE A 20 2.13 -12.43 1.06
N PRO A 21 2.63 -12.80 -0.14
CA PRO A 21 3.78 -13.70 -0.24
C PRO A 21 4.96 -13.18 0.61
N GLY A 22 5.40 -13.98 1.59
CA GLY A 22 6.42 -13.61 2.58
C GLY A 22 5.91 -12.89 3.84
N MET A 23 4.61 -12.54 3.91
CA MET A 23 3.95 -11.99 5.10
C MET A 23 2.59 -12.69 5.31
N THR A 24 2.60 -13.89 5.87
CA THR A 24 1.40 -14.76 5.95
C THR A 24 0.30 -14.23 6.86
N LYS A 25 0.65 -13.46 7.89
CA LYS A 25 -0.29 -12.78 8.80
C LYS A 25 -0.72 -11.39 8.32
N GLY A 26 -0.43 -11.06 7.06
CA GLY A 26 -0.63 -9.72 6.53
C GLY A 26 0.51 -8.75 6.87
N LYS A 27 0.25 -7.46 6.71
CA LYS A 27 1.22 -6.37 6.90
C LYS A 27 0.66 -5.35 7.89
N PRO A 28 1.33 -5.07 9.02
CA PRO A 28 0.95 -3.98 9.89
C PRO A 28 1.03 -2.61 9.19
N ALA A 29 0.29 -1.62 9.71
CA ALA A 29 0.41 -0.24 9.28
C ALA A 29 1.84 0.29 9.51
N GLY A 30 2.31 1.17 8.63
CA GLY A 30 3.67 1.73 8.66
C GLY A 30 4.81 0.75 8.36
N VAL A 31 4.56 -0.57 8.36
CA VAL A 31 5.59 -1.58 8.03
C VAL A 31 5.78 -1.66 6.52
N ARG A 32 7.04 -1.60 6.08
CA ARG A 32 7.44 -1.76 4.69
C ARG A 32 7.11 -3.17 4.17
N CYS A 33 6.29 -3.27 3.12
CA CYS A 33 5.98 -4.55 2.50
C CYS A 33 7.24 -5.26 1.95
N ILE A 34 7.39 -6.56 2.23
CA ILE A 34 8.53 -7.38 1.78
C ILE A 34 8.68 -7.45 0.25
N GLN A 35 7.61 -7.15 -0.48
CA GLN A 35 7.59 -7.17 -1.95
C GLN A 35 8.07 -5.86 -2.58
N LEU A 36 8.42 -4.85 -1.78
CA LEU A 36 9.03 -3.63 -2.31
C LEU A 36 10.51 -3.88 -2.66
N THR A 37 10.93 -3.39 -3.82
CA THR A 37 12.33 -3.19 -4.18
C THR A 37 12.90 -1.95 -3.50
N ASP A 38 14.20 -1.73 -3.61
CA ASP A 38 14.87 -0.56 -3.00
C ASP A 38 14.39 0.76 -3.63
N ASP A 39 13.98 0.73 -4.90
CA ASP A 39 13.38 1.84 -5.64
C ASP A 39 11.85 1.93 -5.49
N ASN A 40 11.29 1.33 -4.43
CA ASN A 40 9.87 1.44 -4.06
C ASN A 40 8.87 0.90 -5.12
N LYS A 41 9.29 -0.06 -5.95
CA LYS A 41 8.42 -0.77 -6.89
C LYS A 41 7.97 -2.10 -6.29
N CYS A 42 6.75 -2.53 -6.62
CA CYS A 42 6.25 -3.82 -6.15
C CYS A 42 6.68 -4.95 -7.10
N ARG A 43 7.42 -5.95 -6.58
CA ARG A 43 7.88 -7.15 -7.33
C ARG A 43 6.74 -8.01 -7.88
N LEU A 44 5.53 -7.84 -7.33
CA LEU A 44 4.32 -8.58 -7.72
C LEU A 44 3.40 -7.78 -8.66
N PHE A 45 3.74 -6.53 -9.02
CA PHE A 45 2.87 -5.74 -9.89
C PHE A 45 2.63 -6.48 -11.23
N GLY A 46 1.36 -6.65 -11.61
CA GLY A 46 0.95 -7.38 -12.82
C GLY A 46 1.03 -8.91 -12.73
N LYS A 47 1.50 -9.49 -11.61
CA LYS A 47 1.63 -10.94 -11.45
C LYS A 47 0.39 -11.56 -10.81
N LYS A 48 0.11 -12.82 -11.14
CA LYS A 48 -0.98 -13.62 -10.55
C LYS A 48 -0.87 -13.78 -9.03
N ASP A 49 0.36 -13.75 -8.49
CA ASP A 49 0.63 -13.92 -7.07
C ASP A 49 0.43 -12.61 -6.27
N ARG A 50 0.07 -11.50 -6.94
CA ARG A 50 -0.28 -10.24 -6.29
C ARG A 50 -1.57 -10.43 -5.48
N PRO A 51 -1.58 -10.14 -4.16
CA PRO A 51 -2.78 -10.28 -3.36
C PRO A 51 -3.95 -9.47 -3.93
N LYS A 52 -5.17 -10.03 -3.83
CA LYS A 52 -6.39 -9.42 -4.38
C LYS A 52 -6.62 -8.00 -3.85
N VAL A 53 -6.35 -7.75 -2.57
CA VAL A 53 -6.45 -6.40 -1.98
C VAL A 53 -5.54 -5.41 -2.70
N CYS A 54 -4.31 -5.81 -3.03
CA CYS A 54 -3.35 -4.97 -3.72
C CYS A 54 -3.69 -4.77 -5.20
N SER A 55 -4.32 -5.75 -5.88
CA SER A 55 -4.73 -5.62 -7.29
C SER A 55 -6.04 -4.85 -7.46
N ASN A 56 -6.91 -4.91 -6.47
CA ASN A 56 -8.20 -4.20 -6.46
C ASN A 56 -8.04 -2.73 -6.08
N LEU A 57 -6.98 -2.37 -5.34
CA LEU A 57 -6.69 -0.98 -5.01
C LEU A 57 -6.45 -0.15 -6.28
N LYS A 58 -7.30 0.85 -6.52
CA LYS A 58 -7.20 1.79 -7.63
C LYS A 58 -6.69 3.14 -7.14
N ALA A 59 -5.81 3.76 -7.92
CA ALA A 59 -5.32 5.09 -7.61
C ALA A 59 -6.42 6.14 -7.79
N SER A 60 -6.68 6.93 -6.74
CA SER A 60 -7.60 8.06 -6.74
C SER A 60 -6.85 9.35 -6.42
N SER A 61 -7.38 10.50 -6.89
CA SER A 61 -6.81 11.81 -6.59
C SER A 61 -6.78 12.10 -5.09
N GLU A 62 -7.84 11.70 -4.39
CA GLU A 62 -7.97 11.84 -2.95
C GLU A 62 -6.86 11.09 -2.21
N MET A 63 -6.65 9.81 -2.55
CA MET A 63 -5.65 8.98 -1.88
C MET A 63 -4.22 9.33 -2.26
N CYS A 64 -3.96 9.66 -3.52
CA CYS A 64 -2.60 9.80 -4.04
C CYS A 64 -2.06 11.24 -4.02
N GLY A 65 -2.93 12.24 -3.89
CA GLY A 65 -2.57 13.66 -3.90
C GLY A 65 -1.63 14.07 -5.04
N ASN A 66 -0.84 15.12 -4.79
CA ASN A 66 0.16 15.63 -5.71
C ASN A 66 1.57 15.09 -5.42
N SER A 67 1.84 14.62 -4.21
CA SER A 67 3.14 14.08 -3.80
C SER A 67 3.03 12.72 -3.08
N ALA A 68 4.16 12.01 -2.97
CA ALA A 68 4.20 10.79 -2.16
C ALA A 68 3.90 11.10 -0.68
N SER A 69 4.43 12.20 -0.16
CA SER A 69 4.18 12.66 1.21
C SER A 69 2.70 12.90 1.50
N GLU A 70 1.96 13.49 0.56
CA GLU A 70 0.49 13.63 0.69
C GLU A 70 -0.20 12.27 0.73
N ALA A 71 0.21 11.34 -0.13
CA ALA A 71 -0.39 10.00 -0.14
C ALA A 71 -0.13 9.23 1.16
N PHE A 72 1.07 9.36 1.73
CA PHE A 72 1.39 8.80 3.05
C PHE A 72 0.51 9.39 4.13
N LYS A 73 0.47 10.73 4.23
CA LYS A 73 -0.31 11.44 5.23
C LYS A 73 -1.79 11.04 5.19
N TYR A 74 -2.39 11.04 4.00
CA TYR A 74 -3.79 10.66 3.84
C TYR A 74 -4.07 9.21 4.27
N LEU A 75 -3.23 8.27 3.85
CA LEU A 75 -3.40 6.85 4.20
C LEU A 75 -3.18 6.59 5.69
N GLU A 76 -2.25 7.29 6.33
CA GLU A 76 -2.02 7.21 7.76
C GLU A 76 -3.19 7.78 8.56
N GLU A 77 -3.74 8.92 8.13
CA GLU A 77 -4.95 9.51 8.73
C GLU A 77 -6.14 8.55 8.63
N LEU A 78 -6.35 7.94 7.46
CA LEU A 78 -7.41 6.94 7.29
C LEU A 78 -7.21 5.70 8.16
N GLU A 79 -5.98 5.20 8.26
CA GLU A 79 -5.66 4.05 9.11
C GLU A 79 -6.06 4.37 10.56
N GLN A 80 -5.61 5.50 11.10
CA GLN A 80 -5.94 5.93 12.46
C GLN A 80 -7.43 6.12 12.68
N ALA A 81 -8.13 6.70 11.71
CA ALA A 81 -9.57 6.94 11.78
C ALA A 81 -10.41 5.66 11.71
N THR A 82 -9.83 4.53 11.30
CA THR A 82 -10.53 3.26 11.10
C THR A 82 -10.00 2.12 11.96
N VAL A 83 -9.10 2.40 12.91
CA VAL A 83 -8.68 1.41 13.92
C VAL A 83 -9.90 1.02 14.76
N PRO A 84 -10.24 -0.28 14.83
CA PRO A 84 -11.33 -0.76 15.69
C PRO A 84 -10.99 -0.57 17.18
N ASP A 85 -12.02 -0.31 18.01
CA ASP A 85 -11.92 -0.27 19.47
C ASP A 85 -11.53 -1.63 20.11
#